data_AF-A0A2A2FDZ9-F1
#
_entry.id   AF-A0A2A2FDZ9-F1
#
_cell.length_a   1.000
_cell.length_b   1.000
_cell.length_c   1.000
_cell.angle_alpha   90.00
_cell.angle_beta   90.00
_cell.angle_gamma   90.00
#
_symmetry.space_group_name_H-M   'P 1'
#
loop_
_entity.id
_entity.type
_entity.pdbx_description
1 polymer ?
#
loop_
_entity_poly.entity_id
_entity_poly.type
_entity_poly.pdbx_seq_one_letter_code
_entity_poly.pdbx_strand_id
1 'polypeptide(L)'
;MSDNDDTTGATGDDQGRGAPSRLGRVLLGVGLAAQASEDFRDMDDTIEYAESAGVPAPDLAAPFASGMMVAAGLGIALWRLPRVATGAAVAFLTAVTATMHDFWNADEDDKSGERLAFFGNLAMLGGALVFLREAWR
;
A
#
# COMPACT_ATOMS: atom_id res chain seq x y z
N MET A 1 47.63 -29.86 -18.76
CA MET A 1 46.47 -30.11 -17.88
C MET A 1 46.29 -28.81 -17.12
N SER A 2 45.26 -28.03 -17.43
CA SER A 2 45.03 -26.74 -16.77
C SER A 2 44.52 -26.98 -15.35
N ASP A 3 45.24 -26.45 -14.37
CA ASP A 3 44.74 -26.27 -13.01
C ASP A 3 43.73 -25.10 -13.02
N ASN A 4 42.46 -25.45 -12.88
CA ASN A 4 41.42 -24.57 -12.35
C ASN A 4 41.54 -24.66 -10.83
N ASP A 5 41.82 -23.55 -10.15
CA ASP A 5 41.05 -23.17 -8.96
C ASP A 5 41.44 -21.77 -8.46
N ASP A 6 40.43 -21.11 -7.90
CA ASP A 6 40.50 -19.95 -7.02
C ASP A 6 40.88 -18.59 -7.62
N THR A 7 40.04 -18.12 -8.54
CA THR A 7 39.73 -16.68 -8.57
C THR A 7 38.79 -16.34 -7.42
N THR A 8 39.42 -16.09 -6.28
CA THR A 8 38.88 -15.26 -5.20
C THR A 8 38.54 -13.87 -5.76
N GLY A 9 37.27 -13.67 -6.09
CA GLY A 9 36.71 -12.43 -6.62
C GLY A 9 35.47 -12.01 -5.84
N ALA A 10 35.67 -11.57 -4.61
CA ALA A 10 34.83 -10.64 -3.85
C ALA A 10 33.35 -10.51 -4.29
N THR A 11 32.45 -11.36 -3.78
CA THR A 11 31.12 -10.86 -3.41
C THR A 11 31.27 -10.19 -2.05
N GLY A 12 31.85 -8.99 -2.09
CA GLY A 12 31.95 -8.11 -0.94
C GLY A 12 30.56 -7.89 -0.34
N ASP A 13 30.55 -7.90 0.99
CA ASP A 13 29.43 -7.47 1.81
C ASP A 13 28.70 -6.27 1.23
N ASP A 14 27.41 -6.45 0.94
CA ASP A 14 26.43 -5.36 1.04
C ASP A 14 25.51 -5.63 2.24
N GLN A 15 26.13 -5.83 3.41
CA GLN A 15 25.47 -5.71 4.72
C GLN A 15 25.23 -4.23 5.12
N GLY A 16 25.06 -3.33 4.14
CA GLY A 16 24.93 -1.90 4.37
C GLY A 16 23.48 -1.43 4.32
N ARG A 17 22.87 -1.20 5.50
CA ARG A 17 21.76 -0.26 5.81
C ARG A 17 21.17 0.50 4.60
N GLY A 18 20.48 -0.21 3.72
CA GLY A 18 20.12 0.27 2.39
C GLY A 18 18.63 0.11 2.14
N ALA A 19 18.05 1.07 1.43
CA ALA A 19 16.62 1.09 1.10
C ALA A 19 16.12 -0.30 0.65
N PRO A 20 14.92 -0.72 1.08
CA PRO A 20 14.38 -2.04 0.78
C PRO A 20 14.28 -2.27 -0.72
N SER A 21 14.19 -3.55 -1.10
CA SER A 21 14.21 -4.04 -2.49
C SER A 21 13.47 -3.10 -3.45
N ARG A 22 14.18 -2.61 -4.48
CA ARG A 22 13.61 -1.72 -5.51
C ARG A 22 12.38 -2.32 -6.18
N LEU A 23 12.42 -3.62 -6.47
CA LEU A 23 11.29 -4.36 -7.02
C LEU A 23 10.10 -4.35 -6.06
N GLY A 24 10.33 -4.63 -4.77
CA GLY A 24 9.27 -4.60 -3.76
C GLY A 24 8.63 -3.22 -3.63
N ARG A 25 9.44 -2.14 -3.66
CA ARG A 25 8.94 -0.77 -3.60
C ARG A 25 8.08 -0.40 -4.79
N VAL A 26 8.52 -0.76 -6.00
CA VAL A 26 7.77 -0.47 -7.22
C VAL A 26 6.47 -1.27 -7.23
N LEU A 27 6.52 -2.57 -6.93
CA LEU A 27 5.31 -3.41 -6.92
C LEU A 27 4.29 -2.95 -5.88
N LEU A 28 4.73 -2.68 -4.65
CA LEU A 28 3.82 -2.20 -3.60
C LEU A 28 3.29 -0.80 -3.92
N GLY A 29 4.17 0.12 -4.34
CA GLY A 29 3.79 1.50 -4.62
C GLY A 29 2.85 1.63 -5.82
N VAL A 30 3.12 0.90 -6.90
CA VAL A 30 2.25 0.86 -8.08
C VAL A 30 0.95 0.13 -7.77
N GLY A 31 0.99 -0.97 -7.01
CA GLY A 31 -0.21 -1.70 -6.57
C GLY A 31 -1.16 -0.80 -5.78
N LEU A 32 -0.64 -0.10 -4.75
CA LEU A 32 -1.41 0.87 -3.98
C LEU A 32 -1.98 2.00 -4.85
N ALA A 33 -1.16 2.55 -5.75
CA ALA A 33 -1.59 3.66 -6.60
C ALA A 33 -2.65 3.22 -7.61
N ALA A 34 -2.53 2.01 -8.19
CA ALA A 34 -3.50 1.45 -9.12
C ALA A 34 -4.83 1.19 -8.42
N GLN A 35 -4.81 0.61 -7.22
CA GLN A 35 -6.01 0.38 -6.44
C GLN A 35 -6.70 1.69 -6.06
N ALA A 36 -5.97 2.66 -5.52
CA ALA A 36 -6.52 3.98 -5.18
C ALA A 36 -7.05 4.72 -6.41
N SER A 37 -6.51 4.45 -7.60
CA SER A 37 -7.00 5.02 -8.85
C SER A 37 -8.34 4.41 -9.29
N GLU A 38 -8.63 3.17 -8.89
CA GLU A 38 -9.95 2.55 -9.09
C GLU A 38 -10.97 3.17 -8.13
N ASP A 39 -10.62 3.33 -6.84
CA ASP A 39 -11.46 4.06 -5.88
C ASP A 39 -11.76 5.51 -6.33
N PHE A 40 -10.81 6.13 -7.05
CA PHE A 40 -11.00 7.44 -7.66
C PHE A 40 -12.05 7.48 -8.78
N ARG A 41 -12.29 6.35 -9.46
CA ARG A 41 -13.28 6.25 -10.54
C ARG A 41 -14.70 6.11 -10.01
N ASP A 42 -14.84 5.49 -8.84
CA ASP A 42 -16.10 5.35 -8.11
C ASP A 42 -16.18 6.38 -6.95
N MET A 43 -15.95 7.65 -7.30
CA MET A 43 -15.90 8.75 -6.33
C MET A 43 -17.26 9.00 -5.65
N ASP A 44 -18.36 8.79 -6.38
CA ASP A 44 -19.71 8.99 -5.84
C ASP A 44 -19.98 8.05 -4.65
N ASP A 45 -19.62 6.76 -4.79
CA ASP A 45 -19.73 5.76 -3.70
C ASP A 45 -18.81 6.12 -2.52
N THR A 46 -17.62 6.65 -2.81
CA THR A 46 -16.66 7.08 -1.78
C THR A 46 -17.16 8.30 -1.00
N ILE A 47 -17.83 9.25 -1.68
CA ILE A 47 -18.43 10.44 -1.05
C ILE A 47 -19.64 10.04 -0.21
N GLU A 48 -20.54 9.22 -0.75
CA GLU A 48 -21.72 8.71 -0.03
C GLU A 48 -21.31 7.96 1.24
N TYR A 49 -20.23 7.16 1.15
CA TYR A 49 -19.65 6.52 2.31
C TYR A 49 -19.10 7.52 3.34
N ALA A 50 -18.31 8.50 2.91
CA ALA A 50 -17.74 9.50 3.81
C ALA A 50 -18.84 10.32 4.51
N GLU A 51 -19.97 10.56 3.83
CA GLU A 51 -21.17 11.17 4.41
C GLU A 51 -21.80 10.25 5.47
N SER A 52 -21.97 8.96 5.17
CA SER A 52 -22.50 7.96 6.11
C SER A 52 -21.63 7.79 7.37
N ALA A 53 -20.31 7.96 7.23
CA ALA A 53 -19.33 7.91 8.31
C ALA A 53 -19.24 9.23 9.13
N GLY A 54 -20.00 10.26 8.74
CA GLY A 54 -20.03 11.55 9.42
C GLY A 54 -18.77 12.40 9.22
N VAL A 55 -18.03 12.18 8.13
CA VAL A 55 -16.83 12.96 7.80
C VAL A 55 -17.24 14.40 7.44
N PRO A 56 -16.65 15.43 8.05
CA PRO A 56 -16.94 16.80 7.67
C PRO A 56 -16.42 17.09 6.24
N ALA A 57 -17.30 17.62 5.39
CA ALA A 57 -17.04 17.92 3.97
C ALA A 57 -16.59 16.69 3.13
N PRO A 58 -17.48 15.68 2.96
CA PRO A 58 -17.16 14.43 2.27
C PRO A 58 -16.71 14.65 0.82
N ASP A 59 -17.30 15.61 0.10
CA ASP A 59 -16.94 15.99 -1.28
C ASP A 59 -15.49 16.47 -1.44
N LEU A 60 -14.85 16.93 -0.36
CA LEU A 60 -13.46 17.35 -0.36
C LEU A 60 -12.55 16.31 0.28
N ALA A 61 -13.03 15.66 1.35
CA ALA A 61 -12.26 14.67 2.10
C ALA A 61 -11.98 13.41 1.26
N ALA A 62 -12.97 12.93 0.49
CA ALA A 62 -12.82 11.74 -0.34
C ALA A 62 -11.77 11.94 -1.45
N PRO A 63 -11.84 12.97 -2.33
CA PRO A 63 -10.80 13.20 -3.33
C PRO A 63 -9.42 13.46 -2.73
N PHE A 64 -9.37 14.12 -1.57
CA PHE A 64 -8.11 14.38 -0.86
C PHE A 64 -7.47 13.09 -0.32
N ALA A 65 -8.27 12.20 0.28
CA ALA A 65 -7.82 10.91 0.79
C ALA A 65 -7.28 10.03 -0.35
N SER A 66 -8.02 9.92 -1.45
CA SER A 66 -7.58 9.16 -2.63
C SER A 66 -6.32 9.78 -3.24
N GLY A 67 -6.24 11.10 -3.33
CA GLY A 67 -5.06 11.81 -3.86
C GLY A 67 -3.82 11.60 -2.99
N MET A 68 -4.01 11.60 -1.68
CA MET A 68 -2.97 11.27 -0.71
C MET A 68 -2.50 9.82 -0.88
N MET A 69 -3.41 8.89 -1.12
CA MET A 69 -3.09 7.46 -1.32
C MET A 69 -2.26 7.23 -2.58
N VAL A 70 -2.59 7.89 -3.71
CA VAL A 70 -1.77 7.86 -4.93
C VAL A 70 -0.39 8.46 -4.69
N ALA A 71 -0.32 9.61 -4.00
CA ALA A 71 0.95 10.24 -3.64
C ALA A 71 1.79 9.37 -2.70
N ALA A 72 1.15 8.64 -1.77
CA ALA A 72 1.79 7.67 -0.90
C ALA A 72 2.36 6.48 -1.70
N GLY A 73 1.59 5.91 -2.64
CA GLY A 73 2.05 4.84 -3.53
C GLY A 73 3.28 5.25 -4.35
N LEU A 74 3.23 6.43 -4.98
CA LEU A 74 4.37 7.01 -5.69
C LEU A 74 5.56 7.29 -4.75
N GLY A 75 5.29 7.79 -3.55
CA GLY A 75 6.28 8.04 -2.52
C GLY A 75 7.01 6.78 -2.06
N ILE A 76 6.30 5.65 -1.96
CA ILE A 76 6.87 4.33 -1.66
C ILE A 76 7.72 3.85 -2.85
N ALA A 77 7.21 3.94 -4.08
CA ALA A 77 7.95 3.52 -5.27
C ALA A 77 9.27 4.29 -5.43
N LEU A 78 9.22 5.62 -5.31
CA LEU A 78 10.37 6.51 -5.47
C LEU A 78 11.25 6.60 -4.22
N TRP A 79 10.76 6.16 -3.05
CA TRP A 79 11.46 6.17 -1.75
C TRP A 79 12.02 7.52 -1.32
N ARG A 80 11.31 8.61 -1.63
CA ARG A 80 11.73 10.00 -1.32
C ARG A 80 11.38 10.43 0.10
N LEU A 81 10.19 10.08 0.59
CA LEU A 81 9.71 10.37 1.95
C LEU A 81 9.13 9.09 2.58
N PRO A 82 9.95 8.05 2.77
CA PRO A 82 9.45 6.70 3.05
C PRO A 82 8.62 6.62 4.32
N ARG A 83 8.95 7.38 5.38
CA ARG A 83 8.19 7.38 6.64
C ARG A 83 6.77 7.91 6.48
N VAL A 84 6.62 9.03 5.77
CA VAL A 84 5.30 9.64 5.53
C VAL A 84 4.50 8.80 4.56
N ALA A 85 5.12 8.34 3.47
CA ALA A 85 4.44 7.56 2.43
C ALA A 85 3.94 6.20 2.96
N THR A 86 4.80 5.45 3.67
CA THR A 86 4.41 4.17 4.27
C THR A 86 3.44 4.35 5.44
N GLY A 87 3.58 5.42 6.23
CA GLY A 87 2.64 5.73 7.31
C GLY A 87 1.24 6.05 6.80
N ALA A 88 1.14 6.89 5.76
CA ALA A 88 -0.13 7.20 5.11
C ALA A 88 -0.79 5.96 4.50
N ALA A 89 0.00 5.13 3.80
CA ALA A 89 -0.47 3.86 3.25
C ALA A 89 -1.02 2.92 4.34
N VAL A 90 -0.32 2.75 5.46
CA VAL A 90 -0.77 1.92 6.58
C VAL A 90 -2.05 2.47 7.22
N ALA A 91 -2.12 3.78 7.44
CA ALA A 91 -3.29 4.41 8.04
C ALA A 91 -4.54 4.24 7.15
N PHE A 92 -4.39 4.51 5.85
CA PHE A 92 -5.48 4.34 4.88
C PHE A 92 -5.92 2.87 4.78
N LEU A 93 -4.97 1.95 4.56
CA LEU A 93 -5.30 0.52 4.44
C LEU A 93 -6.00 0.01 5.70
N THR A 94 -5.60 0.48 6.88
CA THR A 94 -6.26 0.12 8.13
C THR A 94 -7.69 0.65 8.19
N ALA A 95 -7.91 1.92 7.83
CA ALA A 95 -9.23 2.53 7.80
C ALA A 95 -10.14 1.80 6.80
N VAL A 96 -9.76 1.73 5.52
CA VAL A 96 -10.60 1.13 4.47
C VAL A 96 -10.89 -0.36 4.71
N THR A 97 -9.92 -1.12 5.24
CA THR A 97 -10.11 -2.55 5.54
C THR A 97 -11.09 -2.76 6.69
N ALA A 98 -11.04 -1.92 7.73
CA ALA A 98 -11.91 -2.04 8.88
C ALA A 98 -13.33 -1.55 8.60
N THR A 99 -13.51 -0.65 7.63
CA THR A 99 -14.75 0.11 7.49
C THR A 99 -15.49 -0.09 6.17
N MET A 100 -14.82 -0.40 5.05
CA MET A 100 -15.45 -0.64 3.75
C MET A 100 -15.62 -2.13 3.43
N HIS A 101 -14.59 -2.95 3.65
CA HIS A 101 -14.66 -4.39 3.32
C HIS A 101 -15.02 -5.24 4.54
N ASP A 102 -16.07 -4.82 5.25
CA ASP A 102 -16.68 -5.65 6.27
C ASP A 102 -17.45 -6.81 5.60
N PHE A 103 -16.70 -7.84 5.23
CA PHE A 103 -17.29 -9.01 4.58
C PHE A 103 -18.20 -9.81 5.50
N TRP A 104 -18.09 -9.62 6.83
CA TRP A 104 -18.93 -10.34 7.79
C TRP A 104 -20.35 -9.77 7.86
N ASN A 105 -20.52 -8.47 7.54
CA ASN A 105 -21.82 -7.81 7.40
C ASN A 105 -22.34 -7.67 5.96
N ALA A 106 -21.57 -8.07 4.94
CA ALA A 106 -21.99 -8.01 3.53
C ALA A 106 -23.13 -9.00 3.19
N ASP A 107 -24.01 -8.58 2.27
CA ASP A 107 -25.08 -9.39 1.68
C ASP A 107 -24.53 -10.61 0.92
N GLU A 108 -25.31 -11.69 0.81
CA GLU A 108 -24.84 -12.98 0.28
C GLU A 108 -24.31 -12.89 -1.16
N ASP A 109 -24.87 -11.99 -1.97
CA ASP A 109 -24.50 -11.79 -3.37
C ASP A 109 -23.12 -11.12 -3.52
N ASP A 110 -22.74 -10.21 -2.60
CA ASP A 110 -21.49 -9.44 -2.66
C ASP A 110 -20.39 -9.99 -1.73
N LYS A 111 -20.74 -10.88 -0.81
CA LYS A 111 -19.84 -11.44 0.23
C LYS A 111 -18.53 -12.00 -0.29
N SER A 112 -18.53 -12.60 -1.48
CA SER A 112 -17.31 -13.18 -2.07
C SER A 112 -16.34 -12.10 -2.58
N GLY A 113 -16.87 -11.02 -3.16
CA GLY A 113 -16.09 -9.86 -3.59
C GLY A 113 -15.46 -9.16 -2.41
N GLU A 114 -16.26 -8.90 -1.36
CA GLU A 114 -15.76 -8.19 -0.18
C GLU A 114 -14.74 -8.98 0.63
N ARG A 115 -14.86 -10.31 0.66
CA ARG A 115 -13.80 -11.16 1.24
C ARG A 115 -12.49 -11.00 0.49
N LEU A 116 -12.53 -11.03 -0.84
CA LEU A 116 -11.32 -10.91 -1.66
C LEU A 116 -10.66 -9.54 -1.46
N ALA A 117 -11.46 -8.47 -1.45
CA ALA A 117 -10.98 -7.12 -1.21
C ALA A 117 -10.40 -6.96 0.20
N PHE A 118 -11.08 -7.46 1.23
CA PHE A 118 -10.59 -7.47 2.62
C PHE A 118 -9.23 -8.15 2.75
N PHE A 119 -9.10 -9.39 2.26
CA PHE A 119 -7.84 -10.14 2.35
C PHE A 119 -6.74 -9.53 1.46
N GLY A 120 -7.10 -8.95 0.32
CA GLY A 120 -6.20 -8.17 -0.51
C GLY A 120 -5.59 -7.01 0.28
N ASN A 121 -6.44 -6.17 0.88
CA ASN A 121 -6.00 -5.03 1.68
C ASN A 121 -5.18 -5.45 2.89
N LEU A 122 -5.55 -6.55 3.56
CA LEU A 122 -4.79 -7.08 4.68
C LEU A 122 -3.38 -7.52 4.26
N ALA A 123 -3.24 -8.17 3.10
CA ALA A 123 -1.94 -8.56 2.55
C ALA A 123 -1.09 -7.32 2.20
N MET A 124 -1.70 -6.30 1.59
CA MET A 124 -1.03 -5.03 1.28
C MET A 124 -0.63 -4.26 2.54
N LEU A 125 -1.46 -4.28 3.58
CA LEU A 125 -1.16 -3.68 4.88
C LEU A 125 0.07 -4.36 5.51
N GLY A 126 0.14 -5.69 5.46
CA GLY A 126 1.31 -6.44 5.90
C GLY A 126 2.59 -6.01 5.18
N GLY A 127 2.51 -5.85 3.85
CA GLY A 127 3.61 -5.31 3.05
C GLY A 127 3.99 -3.88 3.48
N ALA A 128 3.01 -2.99 3.57
CA ALA A 128 3.22 -1.59 3.96
C ALA A 128 3.86 -1.46 5.35
N LEU A 129 3.49 -2.31 6.32
CA LEU A 129 4.10 -2.36 7.65
C LEU A 129 5.58 -2.78 7.63
N VAL A 130 5.96 -3.71 6.76
CA VAL A 130 7.37 -4.09 6.57
C VAL A 130 8.17 -2.92 6.03
N PHE A 131 7.66 -2.21 5.01
CA PHE A 131 8.30 -1.02 4.47
C PHE A 131 8.33 0.14 5.46
N LEU A 132 7.28 0.32 6.26
CA LEU A 132 7.25 1.30 7.34
C LEU A 132 8.36 1.02 8.35
N ARG A 133 8.47 -0.23 8.83
CA ARG A 133 9.55 -0.62 9.75
C ARG A 133 10.93 -0.32 9.16
N GLU A 134 11.13 -0.57 7.87
CA GLU A 134 12.40 -0.27 7.20
C GLU A 134 12.65 1.25 7.08
N ALA A 135 11.60 2.05 6.91
CA ALA A 135 11.71 3.51 6.87
C ALA A 135 12.20 4.12 8.20
N TRP A 136 12.03 3.40 9.32
CA TRP A 136 12.47 3.81 10.66
C TRP A 136 13.81 3.20 11.11
N ARG A 137 14.43 2.34 10.30
CA ARG A 137 15.82 1.90 10.50
C ARG A 137 16.82 2.92 9.98
#